data_AF-A0A601VVW4-F1
#
_entry.id   AF-A0A601VVW4-F1
#
_cell.length_a   1.000
_cell.length_b   1.000
_cell.length_c   1.000
_cell.angle_alpha   90.00
_cell.angle_beta   90.00
_cell.angle_gamma   90.00
#
_symmetry.space_group_name_H-M   'P 1'
#
loop_
_entity.id
_entity.type
_entity.pdbx_description
1 polymer ?
#
loop_
_entity_poly.entity_id
_entity_poly.type
_entity_poly.pdbx_seq_one_letter_code
_entity_poly.pdbx_strand_id
1 'polypeptide(L)' 'MAELLNKAACAVTELQERRKSFRWISIDEELPEDESTVIVKNIDGVQWVADFSDDCFYPDEFPVYKMGGDEVTHWMRFPE' A
#
# COMPACT_ATOMS: atom_id res chain seq x y z
N MET A 1 3.56 -37.34 5.02
CA MET A 1 3.64 -36.75 3.66
C MET A 1 2.63 -35.62 3.46
N ALA A 2 1.34 -35.82 3.71
CA ALA A 2 0.32 -34.77 3.53
C ALA A 2 0.51 -33.51 4.41
N GLU A 3 0.93 -33.69 5.67
CA GLU A 3 1.10 -32.56 6.60
C GLU A 3 2.28 -31.62 6.24
N LEU A 4 3.37 -32.17 5.68
CA LEU A 4 4.50 -31.38 5.20
C LEU A 4 4.14 -30.54 3.97
N LEU A 5 3.35 -31.11 3.06
CA LEU A 5 2.83 -30.41 1.89
C LEU A 5 1.89 -29.26 2.30
N ASN A 6 1.04 -29.48 3.31
CA ASN A 6 0.13 -28.44 3.80
C ASN A 6 0.88 -27.27 4.47
N LYS A 7 1.91 -27.56 5.29
CA LYS A 7 2.75 -26.53 5.90
C LYS A 7 3.52 -25.72 4.86
N ALA A 8 4.05 -26.39 3.82
CA ALA A 8 4.74 -25.72 2.73
C ALA A 8 3.80 -24.80 1.93
N ALA A 9 2.57 -25.22 1.66
CA ALA A 9 1.56 -24.39 1.00
C ALA A 9 1.22 -23.15 1.83
N CYS A 10 1.02 -23.30 3.14
CA CYS A 10 0.74 -22.19 4.06
C CYS A 10 1.87 -21.14 4.04
N ALA A 11 3.12 -21.59 4.15
CA ALA A 11 4.28 -20.71 4.13
C ALA A 11 4.47 -19.96 2.80
N VAL A 12 4.16 -20.61 1.67
CA VAL A 12 4.22 -19.95 0.34
C VAL A 12 3.15 -18.87 0.23
N THR A 13 1.93 -19.13 0.70
CA THR A 13 0.85 -18.14 0.71
C THR A 13 1.24 -16.93 1.57
N GLU A 14 1.73 -17.14 2.80
CA GLU A 14 2.18 -16.05 3.68
C GLU A 14 3.29 -15.20 3.05
N LEU A 15 4.26 -15.82 2.37
CA LEU A 15 5.32 -15.10 1.67
C LEU A 15 4.78 -14.31 0.47
N GLN A 16 3.80 -14.84 -0.24
CA GLN A 16 3.15 -14.13 -1.34
C GLN A 16 2.36 -12.93 -0.84
N GLU A 17 1.63 -13.07 0.26
CA GLU A 17 0.88 -11.97 0.89
C GLU A 17 1.83 -10.86 1.35
N ARG A 18 2.90 -11.22 2.06
CA ARG A 18 3.94 -10.25 2.48
C ARG A 18 4.56 -9.53 1.29
N ARG A 19 4.86 -10.25 0.19
CA ARG A 19 5.41 -9.63 -1.02
C ARG A 19 4.44 -8.64 -1.67
N LYS A 20 3.14 -8.89 -1.60
CA LYS A 20 2.12 -7.94 -2.08
C LYS A 20 2.11 -6.68 -1.22
N SER A 21 2.28 -6.78 0.10
CA SER A 21 2.34 -5.63 1.00
C SER A 21 3.47 -4.65 0.68
N PHE A 22 4.55 -5.08 0.01
CA PHE A 22 5.68 -4.23 -0.39
C PHE A 22 5.66 -3.82 -1.87
N ARG A 23 4.57 -4.09 -2.61
CA ARG A 23 4.44 -3.72 -4.01
C ARG A 23 3.83 -2.33 -4.13
N TRP A 24 4.47 -1.47 -4.93
CA TRP A 24 3.88 -0.22 -5.39
C TRP A 24 2.89 -0.50 -6.53
N ILE A 25 1.69 0.05 -6.40
CA ILE A 25 0.57 -0.10 -7.33
C ILE A 25 0.23 1.30 -7.85
N SER A 26 0.10 1.44 -9.17
CA SER A 26 -0.31 2.71 -9.78
C SER A 26 -1.80 2.95 -9.53
N ILE A 27 -2.20 4.20 -9.25
CA ILE A 27 -3.62 4.54 -9.07
C ILE A 27 -4.45 4.31 -10.34
N ASP A 28 -3.80 4.30 -11.52
CA ASP A 28 -4.43 3.96 -12.80
C ASP A 28 -4.65 2.44 -12.97
N GLU A 29 -3.89 1.61 -12.24
CA GLU A 29 -4.02 0.14 -12.25
C GLU A 29 -5.12 -0.31 -11.28
N GLU A 30 -5.05 0.14 -10.04
CA GLU A 30 -5.93 -0.28 -8.96
C GLU A 30 -5.91 0.80 -7.86
N LEU A 31 -7.09 1.08 -7.28
CA LEU A 31 -7.23 1.96 -6.12
C LEU A 31 -7.21 1.14 -4.82
N PRO A 32 -6.80 1.74 -3.68
CA PRO A 32 -6.88 1.06 -2.39
C PRO A 32 -8.29 0.62 -2.02
N GLU A 33 -8.39 -0.28 -1.05
CA GLU A 33 -9.66 -0.58 -0.40
C GLU A 33 -10.18 0.68 0.32
N ASP A 34 -11.50 0.90 0.28
CA ASP A 34 -12.12 2.04 0.96
C ASP A 34 -11.89 1.97 2.48
N GLU A 35 -11.84 3.12 3.14
CA GLU A 35 -11.52 3.26 4.58
C GLU A 35 -10.17 2.62 4.99
N SER A 36 -9.16 2.66 4.11
CA SER A 36 -7.84 2.03 4.37
C SER A 36 -6.70 3.03 4.49
N THR A 37 -5.79 2.77 5.44
CA THR A 37 -4.52 3.49 5.56
C THR A 37 -3.47 2.90 4.62
N VAL A 38 -2.84 3.76 3.81
CA VAL A 38 -1.84 3.38 2.80
C VAL A 38 -0.63 4.29 2.84
N ILE A 39 0.48 3.82 2.25
CA ILE A 39 1.62 4.67 1.93
C ILE A 39 1.51 5.05 0.46
N VAL A 40 1.57 6.33 0.15
CA VAL A 40 1.46 6.88 -1.20
C VAL A 40 2.76 7.55 -1.63
N LYS A 41 2.89 7.79 -2.95
CA LYS A 41 3.96 8.64 -3.49
C LYS A 41 3.55 9.48 -4.68
N ASN A 42 4.20 10.62 -4.86
CA ASN A 42 4.08 11.46 -6.04
C ASN A 42 5.07 11.04 -7.15
N ILE A 43 5.05 11.77 -8.27
CA ILE A 43 5.93 11.54 -9.42
C ILE A 43 7.43 11.72 -9.08
N ASP A 44 7.75 12.60 -8.13
CA ASP A 44 9.11 12.81 -7.63
C ASP A 44 9.58 11.72 -6.66
N GLY A 45 8.70 10.78 -6.30
CA GLY A 45 8.98 9.68 -5.39
C GLY A 45 8.94 10.07 -3.91
N VAL A 46 8.41 11.24 -3.56
CA VAL A 46 8.13 11.64 -2.17
C VAL A 46 7.06 10.73 -1.61
N GLN A 47 7.28 10.16 -0.42
CA GLN A 47 6.37 9.18 0.20
C GLN A 47 5.72 9.74 1.46
N TRP A 48 4.45 9.42 1.68
CA TRP A 48 3.71 9.78 2.90
C TRP A 48 2.57 8.82 3.19
N VAL A 49 2.03 8.89 4.40
CA VAL A 49 0.86 8.10 4.82
C VAL A 49 -0.40 8.88 4.50
N ALA A 50 -1.39 8.19 3.93
CA ALA A 50 -2.70 8.75 3.66
C ALA A 50 -3.79 7.71 3.93
N ASP A 51 -4.94 8.18 4.38
CA ASP A 51 -6.17 7.40 4.39
C ASP A 51 -6.87 7.55 3.03
N PHE A 52 -7.34 6.44 2.50
CA PHE A 52 -8.14 6.41 1.28
C PHE A 52 -9.61 6.28 1.65
N SER A 53 -10.42 7.26 1.28
CA SER A 53 -11.87 7.25 1.48
C SER A 53 -12.57 8.08 0.41
N ASP A 54 -13.76 7.67 -0.04
CA ASP A 54 -14.54 8.39 -1.06
C ASP A 54 -13.72 8.70 -2.33
N ASP A 55 -12.94 7.72 -2.81
CA ASP A 55 -12.03 7.85 -3.97
C ASP A 55 -10.96 8.94 -3.83
N CYS A 56 -10.69 9.41 -2.61
CA CYS A 56 -9.75 10.49 -2.32
C CYS A 56 -8.69 10.06 -1.29
N PHE A 57 -7.47 10.57 -1.49
CA PHE A 57 -6.36 10.39 -0.53
C PHE A 57 -6.29 11.57 0.43
N TYR A 58 -6.44 11.28 1.72
CA TYR A 58 -6.33 12.24 2.81
C TYR A 58 -4.99 12.05 3.53
N PRO A 59 -4.03 12.98 3.41
CA PRO A 59 -2.77 12.88 4.13
C PRO A 59 -3.01 12.85 5.64
N ASP A 60 -2.34 11.92 6.34
CA ASP A 60 -2.35 11.88 7.80
C ASP A 60 -1.66 13.14 8.38
N GLU A 61 -2.09 13.62 9.55
CA GLU A 61 -1.73 14.92 10.15
C GLU A 61 -0.24 15.04 10.57
N PHE A 62 0.64 14.13 10.14
CA PHE A 62 2.07 14.22 10.41
C PHE A 62 2.72 15.37 9.61
N PRO A 63 3.53 16.23 10.24
CA PRO A 63 3.95 17.47 9.64
C PRO A 63 5.07 17.21 8.65
N VAL A 64 4.75 17.13 7.36
CA VAL A 64 5.78 17.20 6.31
C VAL A 64 5.51 18.36 5.37
N TYR A 65 6.11 19.47 5.79
CA TYR A 65 6.21 20.83 5.28
C TYR A 65 6.64 21.00 3.79
N LYS A 66 6.42 20.00 2.93
CA LYS A 66 6.90 20.00 1.53
C LYS A 66 6.00 19.23 0.56
N MET A 67 4.74 18.98 0.90
CA MET A 67 3.79 18.58 -0.15
C MET A 67 3.46 19.81 -0.98
N GLY A 68 4.25 20.03 -2.04
CA GLY A 68 3.66 20.57 -3.25
C GLY A 68 2.39 19.75 -3.50
N GLY A 69 1.32 20.40 -3.97
CA GLY A 69 0.04 19.74 -4.27
C GLY A 69 0.14 18.78 -5.45
N ASP A 70 1.22 18.01 -5.51
CA ASP A 70 1.55 17.03 -6.51
C ASP A 70 0.68 15.80 -6.27
N GLU A 71 0.11 15.33 -7.35
CA GLU A 71 -0.86 14.26 -7.38
C GLU A 71 -0.24 12.93 -6.90
N VAL A 72 -1.03 12.14 -6.16
CA VAL A 72 -0.67 10.76 -5.83
C VAL A 72 -0.61 9.96 -7.13
N THR A 73 0.49 9.25 -7.37
CA THR A 73 0.65 8.42 -8.59
C THR A 73 0.61 6.94 -8.28
N HIS A 74 1.03 6.56 -7.07
CA HIS A 74 1.11 5.17 -6.64
C HIS A 74 0.83 5.06 -5.15
N TRP A 75 0.38 3.87 -4.75
CA TRP A 75 0.16 3.50 -3.36
C TRP A 75 0.77 2.12 -3.06
N MET A 76 0.91 1.81 -1.78
CA MET A 76 1.22 0.48 -1.26
C MET A 76 0.49 0.29 0.06
N ARG A 77 0.18 -0.97 0.39
CA ARG A 77 -0.50 -1.31 1.66
C ARG A 77 0.38 -0.91 2.84
N PHE A 78 -0.21 -0.31 3.87
CA PHE A 78 0.52 -0.03 5.10
C PHE A 78 0.91 -1.36 5.76
N PRO A 79 2.17 -1.54 6.19
CA PRO A 79 2.58 -2.76 6.88
C PRO A 79 1.97 -2.80 8.28
N GLU A 80 1.20 -3.86 8.57
CA GLU A 80 0.68 -4.19 9.91
C GLU A 80 1.77 -4.79 10.83
#